data_AF-A0A317KRH6-F1
#
_entry.id   AF-A0A317KRH6-F1
#
_cell.length_a   1.000
_cell.length_b   1.000
_cell.length_c   1.000
_cell.angle_alpha   90.00
_cell.angle_beta   90.00
_cell.angle_gamma   90.00
#
_symmetry.space_group_name_H-M   'P 1'
#
loop_
_entity.id
_entity.type
_entity.pdbx_description
1 polymer ?
#
loop_
_entity_poly.entity_id
_entity_poly.type
_entity_poly.pdbx_seq_one_letter_code
_entity_poly.pdbx_strand_id
1 'polypeptide(L)'
;MALHVRGVLLPDDEVRDIWLVGDRVTFEPVPGAETIADGGFVLPGLIDAHCHIGIARGGAPITSLDQARELARVDRDAGVLAIRDAGSPYPYPELDDDPELPRLARAGRHVAPPKRYLRDIGVEVGAAEVAATVTEQARAGNGWVKLVGDWIDRGVGDLAPAWDAATMAAAVEAAHAAGVRAAVHTFSESAVEIMVRAGVDSVEHGTGLSLDLIDEMARRGTALVPTMINIQTFGGIADQARAKFPGYADHMLALRDRFPEVVRSAYEAGVPIYVGTDAGGGIDHGLAAEEMLLLHERAGMPAVDVLAAASWGARDWLGFPGLVEGGLADLVVYAEDPRADLRVVRNPSRIVLRGRPIR
;
A
#
# COMPACT_ATOMS: atom_id res chain seq x y z
N MET A 1 31.89 1.94 -2.03
CA MET A 1 32.14 3.28 -1.45
C MET A 1 31.13 3.46 -0.35
N ALA A 2 31.54 3.98 0.81
CA ALA A 2 30.60 4.28 1.89
C ALA A 2 30.07 5.70 1.71
N LEU A 3 28.81 5.93 2.08
CA LEU A 3 28.18 7.25 2.04
C LEU A 3 27.94 7.75 3.47
N HIS A 4 27.86 9.05 3.63
CA HIS A 4 27.58 9.73 4.89
C HIS A 4 26.45 10.73 4.69
N VAL A 5 25.51 10.74 5.62
CA VAL A 5 24.40 11.69 5.70
C VAL A 5 24.37 12.24 7.11
N ARG A 6 24.27 13.56 7.24
CA ARG A 6 24.01 14.25 8.50
C ARG A 6 22.73 15.06 8.38
N GLY A 7 21.82 14.95 9.34
CA GLY A 7 20.55 15.68 9.31
C GLY A 7 19.67 15.35 10.50
N VAL A 8 18.49 15.96 10.58
CA VAL A 8 17.48 15.63 11.60
C VAL A 8 16.83 14.30 11.23
N LEU A 9 17.13 13.24 11.98
CA LEU A 9 16.57 11.91 11.75
C LEU A 9 15.17 11.82 12.34
N LEU A 10 14.17 11.51 11.52
CA LEU A 10 12.81 11.26 11.99
C LEU A 10 12.56 9.76 12.21
N PRO A 11 11.78 9.37 13.24
CA PRO A 11 10.98 10.22 14.13
C PRO A 11 11.71 10.77 15.37
N ASP A 12 12.98 10.40 15.61
CA ASP A 12 13.72 10.74 16.83
C ASP A 12 13.90 12.26 17.05
N ASP A 13 13.84 13.06 15.98
CA ASP A 13 13.99 14.53 15.99
C ASP A 13 15.37 15.00 16.48
N GLU A 14 16.39 14.18 16.23
CA GLU A 14 17.77 14.46 16.59
C GLU A 14 18.65 14.65 15.36
N VAL A 15 19.56 15.63 15.42
CA VAL A 15 20.61 15.75 14.42
C VAL A 15 21.60 14.60 14.63
N ARG A 16 21.71 13.71 13.64
CA ARG A 16 22.61 12.55 13.69
C ARG A 16 23.40 12.40 12.41
N ASP A 17 24.59 11.84 12.55
CA ASP A 17 25.43 11.34 11.46
C ASP A 17 25.08 9.85 11.24
N ILE A 18 24.84 9.46 9.99
CA ILE A 18 24.61 8.06 9.58
C ILE A 18 25.50 7.71 8.40
N TRP A 19 26.03 6.48 8.41
CA TRP A 19 26.85 5.95 7.35
C TRP A 19 26.16 4.79 6.64
N LEU A 20 26.27 4.78 5.32
CA LEU A 20 25.71 3.73 4.46
C LEU A 20 26.87 2.90 3.91
N VAL A 21 26.96 1.65 4.34
CA VAL A 21 28.00 0.69 3.92
C VAL A 21 27.35 -0.42 3.11
N GLY A 22 27.37 -0.28 1.78
CA GLY A 22 26.56 -1.13 0.93
C GLY A 22 25.07 -0.90 1.23
N ASP A 23 24.30 -1.97 1.42
CA ASP A 23 22.86 -1.90 1.73
C ASP A 23 22.56 -1.82 3.24
N ARG A 24 23.49 -1.32 4.05
CA ARG A 24 23.34 -1.29 5.51
C ARG A 24 23.64 0.08 6.08
N VAL A 25 22.83 0.47 7.06
CA VAL A 25 23.06 1.66 7.89
C VAL A 25 23.95 1.30 9.07
N THR A 26 24.87 2.18 9.42
CA THR A 26 25.59 2.17 10.70
C THR A 26 25.71 3.57 11.26
N PHE A 27 25.68 3.69 12.58
CA PHE A 27 25.97 4.91 13.33
C PHE A 27 27.45 4.99 13.75
N GLU A 28 28.25 3.96 13.45
CA GLU A 28 29.69 4.00 13.66
C GLU A 28 30.38 4.78 12.52
N PRO A 29 31.27 5.74 12.83
CA PRO A 29 31.95 6.51 11.80
C PRO A 29 32.78 5.66 10.82
N VAL A 30 32.57 5.88 9.51
CA VAL A 30 33.33 5.19 8.45
C VAL A 30 34.32 6.15 7.79
N PRO A 31 35.64 5.96 7.97
CA PRO A 31 36.66 6.81 7.34
C PRO A 31 36.57 6.82 5.82
N GLY A 32 36.62 8.02 5.22
CA GLY A 32 36.59 8.19 3.77
C GLY A 32 35.20 8.04 3.14
N ALA A 33 34.13 8.00 3.94
CA ALA A 33 32.76 8.05 3.42
C ALA A 33 32.46 9.40 2.74
N GLU A 34 31.79 9.36 1.58
CA GLU A 34 31.38 10.55 0.85
C GLU A 34 30.15 11.17 1.51
N THR A 35 30.23 12.45 1.92
CA THR A 35 29.06 13.15 2.46
C THR A 35 28.14 13.59 1.34
N ILE A 36 26.95 13.00 1.28
CA ILE A 36 25.96 13.27 0.23
C ILE A 36 24.83 14.21 0.68
N ALA A 37 24.69 14.41 2.00
CA ALA A 37 23.80 15.39 2.61
C ALA A 37 24.34 15.83 3.99
N ASP A 38 24.27 17.13 4.27
CA ASP A 38 24.61 17.76 5.54
C ASP A 38 23.55 18.83 5.85
N GLY A 39 22.57 18.47 6.66
CA GLY A 39 21.36 19.23 6.97
C GLY A 39 20.08 18.60 6.40
N GLY A 40 18.95 19.25 6.67
CA GLY A 40 17.62 18.76 6.28
C GLY A 40 17.06 17.68 7.22
N PHE A 41 15.96 17.07 6.79
CA PHE A 41 15.21 16.04 7.52
C PHE A 41 15.35 14.71 6.81
N VAL A 42 15.82 13.69 7.52
CA VAL A 42 16.14 12.37 6.99
C VAL A 42 15.08 11.39 7.46
N LEU A 43 14.45 10.71 6.50
CA LEU A 43 13.46 9.66 6.78
C LEU A 43 13.91 8.36 6.12
N PRO A 44 13.56 7.20 6.71
CA PRO A 44 13.49 5.97 5.92
C PRO A 44 12.67 6.22 4.65
N GLY A 45 13.09 5.65 3.51
CA GLY A 45 12.39 5.88 2.24
C GLY A 45 10.91 5.53 2.31
N LEU A 46 10.07 6.24 1.55
CA LEU A 46 8.62 6.10 1.65
C LEU A 46 8.14 4.71 1.19
N ILE A 47 6.90 4.40 1.55
CA ILE A 47 6.15 3.19 1.23
C ILE A 47 4.89 3.55 0.44
N ASP A 48 4.61 2.76 -0.59
CA ASP A 48 3.27 2.59 -1.12
C ASP A 48 2.77 1.19 -0.77
N ALA A 49 1.85 1.08 0.18
CA ALA A 49 1.32 -0.18 0.67
C ALA A 49 0.28 -0.80 -0.28
N HIS A 50 -0.11 -0.12 -1.36
CA HIS A 50 -1.07 -0.66 -2.30
C HIS A 50 -0.85 -0.05 -3.67
N CYS A 51 -0.10 -0.75 -4.51
CA CYS A 51 0.00 -0.45 -5.93
C CYS A 51 0.10 -1.74 -6.73
N HIS A 52 0.17 -1.61 -8.06
CA HIS A 52 0.13 -2.72 -9.00
C HIS A 52 1.07 -2.48 -10.19
N ILE A 53 2.37 -2.77 -10.03
CA ILE A 53 3.35 -2.61 -11.12
C ILE A 53 3.19 -3.68 -12.22
N GLY A 54 2.31 -4.66 -12.00
CA GLY A 54 1.87 -5.65 -12.98
C GLY A 54 0.68 -5.25 -13.85
N ILE A 55 0.09 -4.08 -13.62
CA ILE A 55 -1.11 -3.61 -14.32
C ILE A 55 -0.77 -2.33 -15.09
N ALA A 56 -0.74 -2.43 -16.42
CA ALA A 56 -0.46 -1.31 -17.28
C ALA A 56 -1.57 -0.25 -17.23
N ARG A 57 -1.22 0.99 -17.58
CA ARG A 57 -2.19 2.06 -17.79
C ARG A 57 -3.28 1.61 -18.77
N GLY A 58 -4.54 1.78 -18.38
CA GLY A 58 -5.70 1.25 -19.10
C GLY A 58 -6.24 -0.07 -18.56
N GLY A 59 -5.60 -0.67 -17.56
CA GLY A 59 -6.14 -1.80 -16.77
C GLY A 59 -5.86 -3.18 -17.35
N ALA A 60 -5.04 -3.29 -18.39
CA ALA A 60 -4.57 -4.57 -18.91
C ALA A 60 -3.32 -5.06 -18.13
N PRO A 61 -3.04 -6.37 -18.11
CA PRO A 61 -1.75 -6.87 -17.68
C PRO A 61 -0.60 -6.20 -18.46
N ILE A 62 0.53 -5.97 -17.78
CA ILE A 62 1.77 -5.59 -18.47
C ILE A 62 2.18 -6.66 -19.49
N THR A 63 2.89 -6.23 -20.53
CA THR A 63 3.36 -7.14 -21.60
C THR A 63 4.84 -7.50 -21.48
N SER A 64 5.59 -6.85 -20.59
CA SER A 64 7.01 -7.12 -20.35
C SER A 64 7.45 -6.73 -18.95
N LEU A 65 8.53 -7.35 -18.46
CA LEU A 65 9.18 -6.95 -17.20
C LEU A 65 9.65 -5.50 -17.22
N ASP A 66 10.07 -4.99 -18.37
CA ASP A 66 10.55 -3.61 -18.48
C ASP A 66 9.44 -2.59 -18.20
N GLN A 67 8.18 -2.90 -18.51
CA GLN A 67 7.05 -2.05 -18.10
C GLN A 67 6.91 -2.01 -16.58
N ALA A 68 7.01 -3.15 -15.88
CA ALA A 68 7.01 -3.16 -14.42
C ALA A 68 8.17 -2.34 -13.85
N ARG A 69 9.37 -2.44 -14.45
CA ARG A 69 10.53 -1.62 -14.05
C ARG A 69 10.25 -0.13 -14.24
N GLU A 70 9.66 0.27 -15.36
CA GLU A 70 9.32 1.66 -15.63
C GLU A 70 8.33 2.20 -14.58
N LEU A 71 7.26 1.46 -14.29
CA LEU A 71 6.27 1.86 -13.28
C LEU A 71 6.90 1.97 -11.88
N ALA A 72 7.68 0.97 -11.47
CA ALA A 72 8.36 0.97 -10.18
C ALA A 72 9.43 2.08 -10.07
N ARG A 73 10.07 2.48 -11.17
CA ARG A 73 10.99 3.63 -11.20
C ARG A 73 10.26 4.96 -10.99
N VAL A 74 9.02 5.09 -11.49
CA VAL A 74 8.20 6.28 -11.23
C VAL A 74 7.94 6.43 -9.73
N ASP A 75 7.58 5.34 -9.04
CA ASP A 75 7.40 5.34 -7.58
C ASP A 75 8.73 5.68 -6.85
N ARG A 76 9.83 5.04 -7.25
CA ARG A 76 11.18 5.32 -6.71
C ARG A 76 11.56 6.78 -6.81
N ASP A 77 11.36 7.38 -7.97
CA ASP A 77 11.77 8.76 -8.25
C ASP A 77 10.89 9.78 -7.50
N ALA A 78 9.72 9.35 -7.02
CA ALA A 78 8.88 10.09 -6.07
C ALA A 78 9.27 9.88 -4.59
N GLY A 79 10.31 9.09 -4.30
CA GLY A 79 10.82 8.80 -2.95
C GLY A 79 10.24 7.55 -2.30
N VAL A 80 9.43 6.76 -3.02
CA VAL A 80 8.90 5.48 -2.56
C VAL A 80 9.95 4.39 -2.78
N LEU A 81 10.59 3.93 -1.70
CA LEU A 81 11.73 3.02 -1.77
C LEU A 81 11.38 1.58 -1.35
N ALA A 82 10.15 1.34 -0.96
CA ALA A 82 9.57 0.00 -0.97
C ALA A 82 8.07 0.07 -1.27
N ILE A 83 7.54 -0.95 -1.94
CA ILE A 83 6.14 -1.05 -2.31
C ILE A 83 5.59 -2.40 -1.90
N ARG A 84 4.29 -2.43 -1.56
CA ARG A 84 3.52 -3.67 -1.58
C ARG A 84 2.72 -3.72 -2.86
N ASP A 85 3.17 -4.56 -3.79
CA ASP A 85 2.36 -4.95 -4.92
C ASP A 85 1.19 -5.81 -4.43
N ALA A 86 0.04 -5.16 -4.30
CA ALA A 86 -1.13 -5.69 -3.64
C ALA A 86 -1.97 -6.56 -4.58
N GLY A 87 -1.34 -7.21 -5.56
CA GLY A 87 -1.93 -8.20 -6.44
C GLY A 87 -1.57 -7.94 -7.90
N SER A 88 -0.92 -8.88 -8.58
CA SER A 88 -0.42 -8.66 -9.94
C SER A 88 -0.68 -9.86 -10.84
N PRO A 89 -1.16 -9.67 -12.09
CA PRO A 89 -1.36 -10.76 -13.05
C PRO A 89 -0.06 -11.42 -13.51
N TYR A 90 1.09 -10.80 -13.25
CA TYR A 90 2.40 -11.26 -13.72
C TYR A 90 3.30 -11.59 -12.52
N PRO A 91 3.76 -12.84 -12.37
CA PRO A 91 4.75 -13.16 -11.35
C PRO A 91 6.13 -12.70 -11.84
N TYR A 92 6.68 -11.63 -11.26
CA TYR A 92 8.01 -11.08 -11.56
C TYR A 92 8.99 -11.21 -10.38
N PRO A 93 9.28 -12.44 -9.89
CA PRO A 93 10.26 -12.64 -8.82
C PRO A 93 11.65 -12.11 -9.17
N GLU A 94 11.97 -11.95 -10.47
CA GLU A 94 13.22 -11.38 -10.95
C GLU A 94 13.44 -9.92 -10.54
N LEU A 95 12.37 -9.23 -10.09
CA LEU A 95 12.42 -7.83 -9.66
C LEU A 95 12.64 -7.66 -8.15
N ASP A 96 12.53 -8.73 -7.33
CA ASP A 96 12.62 -8.64 -5.87
C ASP A 96 13.96 -8.04 -5.38
N ASP A 97 15.04 -8.38 -6.08
CA ASP A 97 16.39 -7.95 -5.78
C ASP A 97 16.98 -6.98 -6.82
N ASP A 98 16.15 -6.42 -7.71
CA ASP A 98 16.61 -5.44 -8.69
C ASP A 98 17.15 -4.20 -7.95
N PRO A 99 18.45 -3.87 -8.12
CA PRO A 99 19.09 -2.81 -7.34
C PRO A 99 18.62 -1.41 -7.72
N GLU A 100 17.90 -1.28 -8.84
CA GLU A 100 17.36 0.00 -9.31
C GLU A 100 15.92 0.23 -8.89
N LEU A 101 15.26 -0.74 -8.24
CA LEU A 101 13.82 -0.68 -7.93
C LEU A 101 13.55 -0.59 -6.42
N PRO A 102 12.40 -0.03 -6.02
CA PRO A 102 11.90 -0.15 -4.65
C PRO A 102 11.88 -1.61 -4.21
N ARG A 103 12.03 -1.86 -2.91
CA ARG A 103 11.87 -3.24 -2.40
C ARG A 103 10.43 -3.70 -2.55
N LEU A 104 10.25 -4.96 -2.87
CA LEU A 104 8.93 -5.50 -3.19
C LEU A 104 8.43 -6.42 -2.08
N ALA A 105 7.29 -6.06 -1.50
CA ALA A 105 6.36 -7.03 -0.92
C ALA A 105 5.31 -7.36 -2.00
N ARG A 106 5.01 -8.64 -2.24
CA ARG A 106 4.15 -9.10 -3.33
C ARG A 106 3.07 -10.02 -2.78
N ALA A 107 1.83 -9.75 -3.21
CA ALA A 107 0.65 -10.47 -2.77
C ALA A 107 0.19 -11.59 -3.73
N GLY A 108 1.07 -12.02 -4.65
CA GLY A 108 0.69 -12.93 -5.74
C GLY A 108 -0.37 -12.31 -6.66
N ARG A 109 -1.24 -13.13 -7.24
CA ARG A 109 -2.40 -12.67 -8.00
C ARG A 109 -3.62 -12.49 -7.10
N HIS A 110 -4.50 -11.57 -7.47
CA HIS A 110 -5.84 -11.45 -6.88
C HIS A 110 -6.60 -12.77 -6.98
N VAL A 111 -7.09 -13.32 -5.87
CA VAL A 111 -8.00 -14.48 -5.87
C VAL A 111 -9.44 -13.95 -5.92
N ALA A 112 -10.16 -14.28 -7.00
CA ALA A 112 -11.43 -13.65 -7.33
C ALA A 112 -12.47 -14.65 -7.85
N PRO A 113 -13.78 -14.33 -7.79
CA PRO A 113 -14.80 -15.14 -8.43
C PRO A 113 -14.81 -14.96 -9.94
N PRO A 114 -15.26 -15.98 -10.69
CA PRO A 114 -15.46 -15.86 -12.13
C PRO A 114 -16.33 -14.67 -12.48
N LYS A 115 -15.84 -13.80 -13.38
CA LYS A 115 -16.55 -12.63 -13.89
C LYS A 115 -16.97 -11.59 -12.83
N ARG A 116 -16.41 -11.67 -11.61
CA ARG A 116 -16.65 -10.71 -10.53
C ARG A 116 -15.39 -9.95 -10.12
N TYR A 117 -14.48 -9.77 -11.07
CA TYR A 117 -13.34 -8.86 -10.94
C TYR A 117 -12.88 -8.37 -12.32
N LEU A 118 -11.79 -7.59 -12.34
CA LEU A 118 -11.16 -7.11 -13.56
C LEU A 118 -10.71 -8.29 -14.44
N ARG A 119 -11.10 -8.22 -15.72
CA ARG A 119 -10.76 -9.22 -16.75
C ARG A 119 -9.24 -9.36 -16.85
N ASP A 120 -8.77 -10.61 -16.94
CA ASP A 120 -7.38 -11.01 -17.14
C ASP A 120 -6.41 -10.62 -15.99
N ILE A 121 -6.91 -10.05 -14.88
CA ILE A 121 -6.09 -9.69 -13.72
C ILE A 121 -6.04 -10.83 -12.68
N GLY A 122 -7.20 -11.18 -12.12
CA GLY A 122 -7.31 -12.18 -11.05
C GLY A 122 -7.17 -13.63 -11.52
N VAL A 123 -6.91 -14.52 -10.58
CA VAL A 123 -7.16 -15.96 -10.73
C VAL A 123 -8.63 -16.18 -10.38
N GLU A 124 -9.44 -16.49 -11.40
CA GLU A 124 -10.86 -16.80 -11.23
C GLU A 124 -11.03 -18.26 -10.78
N VAL A 125 -11.58 -18.50 -9.58
CA VAL A 125 -11.72 -19.85 -9.00
C VAL A 125 -13.09 -20.06 -8.36
N GLY A 126 -13.54 -21.31 -8.20
CA GLY A 126 -14.75 -21.59 -7.43
C GLY A 126 -14.53 -21.48 -5.91
N ALA A 127 -15.60 -21.28 -5.13
CA ALA A 127 -15.52 -21.14 -3.66
C ALA A 127 -14.79 -22.32 -2.98
N ALA A 128 -14.98 -23.55 -3.48
CA ALA A 128 -14.32 -24.74 -2.94
C ALA A 128 -12.79 -24.75 -3.14
N GLU A 129 -12.27 -23.96 -4.07
CA GLU A 129 -10.85 -23.92 -4.45
C GLU A 129 -10.12 -22.73 -3.82
N VAL A 130 -10.84 -21.73 -3.28
CA VAL A 130 -10.29 -20.46 -2.77
C VAL A 130 -9.13 -20.69 -1.79
N ALA A 131 -9.29 -21.55 -0.78
CA ALA A 131 -8.25 -21.79 0.22
C ALA A 131 -6.97 -22.42 -0.39
N ALA A 132 -7.15 -23.36 -1.33
CA ALA A 132 -6.03 -23.98 -2.04
C ALA A 132 -5.31 -22.96 -2.92
N THR A 133 -6.06 -22.14 -3.66
CA THR A 133 -5.50 -21.06 -4.50
C THR A 133 -4.79 -20.01 -3.66
N VAL A 134 -5.30 -19.65 -2.48
CA VAL A 134 -4.59 -18.77 -1.54
C VAL A 134 -3.24 -19.35 -1.15
N THR A 135 -3.17 -20.64 -0.85
CA THR A 135 -1.90 -21.31 -0.53
C THR A 135 -0.93 -21.30 -1.72
N GLU A 136 -1.43 -21.41 -2.95
CA GLU A 136 -0.61 -21.27 -4.16
C GLU A 136 -0.09 -19.83 -4.33
N GLN A 137 -0.96 -18.83 -4.13
CA GLN A 137 -0.56 -17.42 -4.23
C GLN A 137 0.39 -17.00 -3.10
N ALA A 138 0.28 -17.60 -1.91
CA ALA A 138 1.23 -17.39 -0.82
C ALA A 138 2.67 -17.78 -1.21
N ARG A 139 2.83 -18.84 -2.03
CA ARG A 139 4.13 -19.26 -2.57
C ARG A 139 4.60 -18.40 -3.73
N ALA A 140 3.66 -17.83 -4.50
CA ALA A 140 3.97 -16.95 -5.62
C ALA A 140 4.36 -15.54 -5.15
N GLY A 141 3.79 -15.06 -4.04
CA GLY A 141 4.14 -13.82 -3.35
C GLY A 141 5.38 -13.97 -2.46
N ASN A 142 5.63 -12.96 -1.61
CA ASN A 142 6.75 -12.98 -0.66
C ASN A 142 6.35 -12.37 0.71
N GLY A 143 5.23 -12.83 1.26
CA GLY A 143 4.75 -12.41 2.59
C GLY A 143 3.28 -11.99 2.62
N TRP A 144 2.62 -11.92 1.45
CA TRP A 144 1.24 -11.49 1.33
C TRP A 144 0.45 -12.35 0.34
N VAL A 145 -0.87 -12.34 0.51
CA VAL A 145 -1.86 -12.73 -0.51
C VAL A 145 -2.92 -11.64 -0.67
N LYS A 146 -3.54 -11.57 -1.85
CA LYS A 146 -4.64 -10.62 -2.12
C LYS A 146 -5.94 -11.33 -2.45
N LEU A 147 -6.97 -11.04 -1.67
CA LEU A 147 -8.35 -11.46 -1.89
C LEU A 147 -9.19 -10.34 -2.51
N VAL A 148 -10.15 -10.71 -3.35
CA VAL A 148 -11.25 -9.81 -3.75
C VAL A 148 -12.43 -10.08 -2.83
N GLY A 149 -12.69 -9.15 -1.91
CA GLY A 149 -13.73 -9.26 -0.87
C GLY A 149 -15.14 -9.02 -1.39
N ASP A 150 -15.27 -8.06 -2.31
CA ASP A 150 -16.50 -7.75 -3.03
C ASP A 150 -16.22 -7.25 -4.44
N TRP A 151 -17.31 -7.03 -5.17
CA TRP A 151 -17.33 -6.33 -6.45
C TRP A 151 -18.77 -5.92 -6.75
N ILE A 152 -19.04 -5.36 -7.94
CA ILE A 152 -20.42 -5.27 -8.44
C ILE A 152 -20.99 -6.68 -8.73
N ASP A 153 -22.19 -6.96 -8.26
CA ASP A 153 -23.02 -8.09 -8.64
C ASP A 153 -24.15 -7.62 -9.54
N ARG A 154 -24.14 -8.02 -10.81
CA ARG A 154 -25.13 -7.57 -11.79
C ARG A 154 -26.53 -8.16 -11.57
N GLY A 155 -26.63 -9.28 -10.85
CA GLY A 155 -27.90 -9.89 -10.48
C GLY A 155 -28.58 -9.13 -9.35
N VAL A 156 -27.80 -8.66 -8.37
CA VAL A 156 -28.26 -7.78 -7.29
C VAL A 156 -28.44 -6.33 -7.79
N GLY A 157 -27.61 -5.91 -8.74
CA GLY A 157 -27.57 -4.54 -9.26
C GLY A 157 -26.76 -3.57 -8.40
N ASP A 158 -25.94 -4.07 -7.48
CA ASP A 158 -25.12 -3.30 -6.54
C ASP A 158 -23.87 -4.09 -6.10
N LEU A 159 -23.06 -3.53 -5.20
CA LEU A 159 -21.99 -4.21 -4.51
C LEU A 159 -22.54 -5.37 -3.67
N ALA A 160 -21.82 -6.50 -3.72
CA ALA A 160 -22.10 -7.63 -2.84
C ALA A 160 -20.81 -8.42 -2.59
N PRO A 161 -20.71 -9.13 -1.45
CA PRO A 161 -19.59 -10.00 -1.14
C PRO A 161 -19.28 -10.92 -2.31
N ALA A 162 -17.99 -11.09 -2.58
CA ALA A 162 -17.49 -11.99 -3.61
C ALA A 162 -17.68 -13.45 -3.17
N TRP A 163 -17.53 -13.72 -1.87
CA TRP A 163 -17.65 -15.04 -1.25
C TRP A 163 -18.50 -14.99 0.02
N ASP A 164 -18.98 -16.15 0.45
CA ASP A 164 -19.60 -16.28 1.76
C ASP A 164 -18.57 -16.21 2.91
N ALA A 165 -19.06 -16.01 4.13
CA ALA A 165 -18.20 -15.83 5.29
C ALA A 165 -17.32 -17.05 5.61
N ALA A 166 -17.83 -18.26 5.35
CA ALA A 166 -17.09 -19.49 5.60
C ALA A 166 -15.90 -19.63 4.64
N THR A 167 -16.10 -19.30 3.37
CA THR A 167 -15.06 -19.30 2.34
C THR A 167 -13.99 -18.25 2.65
N MET A 168 -14.39 -17.04 3.04
CA MET A 168 -13.44 -15.98 3.42
C MET A 168 -12.62 -16.34 4.67
N ALA A 169 -13.25 -16.91 5.70
CA ALA A 169 -12.54 -17.37 6.89
C ALA A 169 -11.52 -18.48 6.55
N ALA A 170 -11.91 -19.47 5.74
CA ALA A 170 -10.99 -20.51 5.28
C ALA A 170 -9.85 -19.96 4.42
N ALA A 171 -10.10 -18.90 3.64
CA ALA A 171 -9.08 -18.23 2.84
C ALA A 171 -8.03 -17.54 3.72
N VAL A 172 -8.46 -16.79 4.74
CA VAL A 172 -7.56 -16.12 5.70
C VAL A 172 -6.79 -17.17 6.51
N GLU A 173 -7.46 -18.22 6.98
CA GLU A 173 -6.81 -19.33 7.70
C GLU A 173 -5.72 -19.99 6.84
N ALA A 174 -5.99 -20.23 5.55
CA ALA A 174 -5.01 -20.80 4.64
C ALA A 174 -3.79 -19.88 4.43
N ALA A 175 -4.00 -18.55 4.35
CA ALA A 175 -2.90 -17.58 4.26
C ALA A 175 -2.01 -17.64 5.52
N HIS A 176 -2.61 -17.59 6.70
CA HIS A 176 -1.89 -17.64 7.97
C HIS A 176 -1.19 -18.98 8.19
N ALA A 177 -1.82 -20.09 7.79
CA ALA A 177 -1.21 -21.43 7.82
C ALA A 177 0.00 -21.54 6.88
N ALA A 178 0.01 -20.77 5.79
CA ALA A 178 1.16 -20.65 4.89
C ALA A 178 2.22 -19.64 5.39
N GLY A 179 2.01 -19.00 6.55
CA GLY A 179 2.95 -18.06 7.16
C GLY A 179 2.96 -16.67 6.50
N VAL A 180 1.92 -16.31 5.75
CA VAL A 180 1.81 -15.01 5.07
C VAL A 180 0.58 -14.24 5.55
N ARG A 181 0.57 -12.92 5.33
CA ARG A 181 -0.55 -12.04 5.66
C ARG A 181 -1.57 -11.96 4.51
N ALA A 182 -2.83 -11.66 4.82
CA ALA A 182 -3.89 -11.48 3.86
C ALA A 182 -4.32 -10.01 3.75
N ALA A 183 -4.33 -9.49 2.52
CA ALA A 183 -4.92 -8.21 2.16
C ALA A 183 -6.23 -8.44 1.39
N VAL A 184 -7.22 -7.56 1.53
CA VAL A 184 -8.51 -7.72 0.84
C VAL A 184 -9.06 -6.43 0.26
N HIS A 185 -9.41 -6.47 -1.03
CA HIS A 185 -10.19 -5.41 -1.68
C HIS A 185 -11.62 -5.42 -1.14
N THR A 186 -12.09 -4.29 -0.61
CA THR A 186 -13.49 -4.15 -0.18
C THR A 186 -14.02 -2.73 -0.38
N PHE A 187 -15.22 -2.63 -0.95
CA PHE A 187 -16.06 -1.42 -0.94
C PHE A 187 -17.36 -1.60 -0.15
N SER A 188 -17.97 -2.79 -0.19
CA SER A 188 -19.24 -3.12 0.46
C SER A 188 -19.11 -3.19 1.97
N GLU A 189 -20.10 -2.67 2.68
CA GLU A 189 -20.24 -2.79 4.13
C GLU A 189 -20.20 -4.24 4.59
N SER A 190 -20.96 -5.11 3.91
CA SER A 190 -21.07 -6.52 4.26
C SER A 190 -19.78 -7.30 4.04
N ALA A 191 -19.00 -6.97 3.02
CA ALA A 191 -17.72 -7.63 2.78
C ALA A 191 -16.65 -7.18 3.76
N VAL A 192 -16.60 -5.87 4.09
CA VAL A 192 -15.73 -5.37 5.16
C VAL A 192 -16.02 -6.11 6.47
N GLU A 193 -17.30 -6.23 6.86
CA GLU A 193 -17.69 -6.98 8.05
C GLU A 193 -17.18 -8.42 8.03
N ILE A 194 -17.45 -9.16 6.94
CA ILE A 194 -17.02 -10.55 6.79
C ILE A 194 -15.51 -10.68 6.96
N MET A 195 -14.74 -9.82 6.30
CA MET A 195 -13.28 -9.92 6.27
C MET A 195 -12.62 -9.51 7.59
N VAL A 196 -13.12 -8.46 8.25
CA VAL A 196 -12.66 -8.07 9.59
C VAL A 196 -12.92 -9.20 10.59
N ARG A 197 -14.11 -9.82 10.55
CA ARG A 197 -14.44 -10.96 11.42
C ARG A 197 -13.61 -12.21 11.11
N ALA A 198 -13.28 -12.42 9.83
CA ALA A 198 -12.38 -13.49 9.39
C ALA A 198 -10.93 -13.27 9.87
N GLY A 199 -10.58 -12.07 10.32
CA GLY A 199 -9.25 -11.76 10.85
C GLY A 199 -8.23 -11.42 9.76
N VAL A 200 -8.67 -10.78 8.67
CA VAL A 200 -7.74 -10.27 7.65
C VAL A 200 -6.72 -9.29 8.25
N ASP A 201 -5.51 -9.27 7.70
CA ASP A 201 -4.42 -8.41 8.19
C ASP A 201 -4.56 -6.96 7.70
N SER A 202 -5.07 -6.77 6.48
CA SER A 202 -5.37 -5.43 5.96
C SER A 202 -6.62 -5.38 5.10
N VAL A 203 -7.44 -4.36 5.39
CA VAL A 203 -8.59 -3.94 4.59
C VAL A 203 -8.13 -2.85 3.64
N GLU A 204 -8.34 -3.09 2.36
CA GLU A 204 -8.00 -2.15 1.31
C GLU A 204 -9.25 -1.39 0.86
N HIS A 205 -9.08 -0.08 0.67
CA HIS A 205 -10.17 0.86 0.43
C HIS A 205 -11.11 0.94 1.64
N GLY A 206 -11.92 -0.10 1.91
CA GLY A 206 -12.72 -0.19 3.13
C GLY A 206 -13.82 0.86 3.23
N THR A 207 -14.36 1.33 2.11
CA THR A 207 -15.37 2.41 2.08
C THR A 207 -16.66 2.08 2.82
N GLY A 208 -16.99 0.79 2.90
CA GLY A 208 -18.11 0.24 3.67
C GLY A 208 -17.84 0.07 5.17
N LEU A 209 -16.66 0.43 5.68
CA LEU A 209 -16.34 0.25 7.09
C LEU A 209 -17.30 1.04 7.99
N SER A 210 -18.00 0.32 8.87
CA SER A 210 -18.90 0.91 9.86
C SER A 210 -18.15 1.24 11.15
N LEU A 211 -18.71 2.18 11.93
CA LEU A 211 -18.14 2.56 13.23
C LEU A 211 -18.06 1.37 14.20
N ASP A 212 -19.04 0.46 14.17
CA ASP A 212 -19.06 -0.73 15.04
C ASP A 212 -17.92 -1.72 14.74
N LEU A 213 -17.37 -1.69 13.52
CA LEU A 213 -16.25 -2.55 13.11
C LEU A 213 -14.88 -1.92 13.36
N ILE A 214 -14.81 -0.60 13.52
CA ILE A 214 -13.56 0.11 13.77
C ILE A 214 -12.92 -0.36 15.08
N ASP A 215 -13.70 -0.50 16.15
CA ASP A 215 -13.21 -1.00 17.45
C ASP A 215 -12.66 -2.43 17.33
N GLU A 216 -13.29 -3.26 16.49
CA GLU A 216 -12.83 -4.62 16.25
C GLU A 216 -11.53 -4.66 15.43
N MET A 217 -11.38 -3.79 14.43
CA MET A 217 -10.13 -3.63 13.69
C MET A 217 -9.00 -3.18 14.62
N ALA A 218 -9.24 -2.17 15.45
CA ALA A 218 -8.25 -1.66 16.41
C ALA A 218 -7.82 -2.74 17.41
N ARG A 219 -8.78 -3.50 17.95
CA ARG A 219 -8.51 -4.60 18.89
C ARG A 219 -7.70 -5.74 18.25
N ARG A 220 -7.90 -6.01 16.97
CA ARG A 220 -7.18 -7.08 16.23
C ARG A 220 -5.85 -6.61 15.67
N GLY A 221 -5.66 -5.30 15.50
CA GLY A 221 -4.56 -4.75 14.73
C GLY A 221 -4.73 -4.95 13.22
N THR A 222 -5.97 -5.13 12.74
CA THR A 222 -6.26 -5.15 11.30
C THR A 222 -6.03 -3.75 10.75
N ALA A 223 -5.17 -3.61 9.75
CA ALA A 223 -4.84 -2.32 9.17
C ALA A 223 -5.90 -1.85 8.17
N LEU A 224 -6.00 -0.53 7.99
CA LEU A 224 -6.70 0.10 6.88
C LEU A 224 -5.68 0.72 5.92
N VAL A 225 -5.78 0.40 4.63
CA VAL A 225 -5.04 1.09 3.56
C VAL A 225 -6.07 1.84 2.70
N PRO A 226 -6.29 3.15 2.95
CA PRO A 226 -7.49 3.84 2.47
C PRO A 226 -7.57 4.05 0.96
N THR A 227 -6.45 4.27 0.27
CA THR A 227 -6.41 4.58 -1.17
C THR A 227 -7.33 5.75 -1.54
N MET A 228 -7.22 6.85 -0.81
CA MET A 228 -8.02 8.07 -0.98
C MET A 228 -8.04 8.53 -2.44
N ILE A 229 -6.94 8.39 -3.18
CA ILE A 229 -6.86 8.66 -4.63
C ILE A 229 -7.83 7.76 -5.42
N ASN A 230 -7.85 6.45 -5.17
CA ASN A 230 -8.79 5.54 -5.82
C ASN A 230 -10.24 5.97 -5.56
N ILE A 231 -10.56 6.34 -4.32
CA ILE A 231 -11.92 6.71 -3.95
C ILE A 231 -12.41 7.95 -4.70
N GLN A 232 -11.51 8.88 -5.08
CA GLN A 232 -11.89 10.01 -5.93
C GLN A 232 -12.40 9.59 -7.32
N THR A 233 -12.01 8.41 -7.82
CA THR A 233 -12.46 7.88 -9.11
C THR A 233 -13.91 7.39 -9.11
N PHE A 234 -14.52 7.19 -7.93
CA PHE A 234 -15.88 6.65 -7.79
C PHE A 234 -16.94 7.46 -8.55
N GLY A 235 -16.73 8.77 -8.73
CA GLY A 235 -17.61 9.59 -9.57
C GLY A 235 -17.68 9.09 -11.02
N GLY A 236 -16.53 8.82 -11.63
CA GLY A 236 -16.46 8.30 -12.99
C GLY A 236 -17.01 6.88 -13.11
N ILE A 237 -16.82 6.04 -12.08
CA ILE A 237 -17.41 4.69 -12.01
C ILE A 237 -18.93 4.78 -11.93
N ALA A 238 -19.46 5.66 -11.08
CA ALA A 238 -20.88 5.89 -10.93
C ALA A 238 -21.52 6.39 -12.23
N ASP A 239 -20.87 7.32 -12.94
CA ASP A 239 -21.39 7.85 -14.20
C ASP A 239 -21.48 6.80 -15.31
N GLN A 240 -20.47 5.91 -15.40
CA GLN A 240 -20.49 4.78 -16.35
C GLN A 240 -21.60 3.78 -16.02
N ALA A 241 -21.92 3.58 -14.74
CA ALA A 241 -22.92 2.63 -14.29
C ALA A 241 -24.35 3.18 -14.28
N ARG A 242 -24.54 4.51 -14.14
CA ARG A 242 -25.83 5.18 -13.89
C ARG A 242 -26.98 4.70 -14.78
N ALA A 243 -26.72 4.53 -16.08
CA ALA A 243 -27.73 4.14 -17.05
C ALA A 243 -28.25 2.70 -16.85
N LYS A 244 -27.44 1.82 -16.27
CA LYS A 244 -27.75 0.39 -16.08
C LYS A 244 -28.05 0.04 -14.63
N PHE A 245 -27.36 0.67 -13.68
CA PHE A 245 -27.43 0.41 -12.25
C PHE A 245 -27.44 1.74 -11.48
N PRO A 246 -28.57 2.48 -11.48
CA PRO A 246 -28.64 3.79 -10.83
C PRO A 246 -28.46 3.70 -9.31
N GLY A 247 -29.00 2.66 -8.66
CA GLY A 247 -28.82 2.42 -7.22
C GLY A 247 -27.34 2.24 -6.83
N TYR A 248 -26.62 1.37 -7.54
CA TYR A 248 -25.16 1.23 -7.41
C TYR A 248 -24.43 2.55 -7.60
N ALA A 249 -24.80 3.34 -8.62
CA ALA A 249 -24.15 4.60 -8.90
C ALA A 249 -24.35 5.62 -7.77
N ASP A 250 -25.54 5.67 -7.16
CA ASP A 250 -25.81 6.54 -6.00
C ASP A 250 -25.09 6.02 -4.74
N HIS A 251 -25.05 4.70 -4.57
CA HIS A 251 -24.34 4.04 -3.47
C HIS A 251 -22.82 4.32 -3.52
N MET A 252 -22.17 4.17 -4.68
CA MET A 252 -20.76 4.50 -4.85
C MET A 252 -20.46 5.98 -4.52
N LEU A 253 -21.32 6.91 -4.92
CA LEU A 253 -21.15 8.33 -4.55
C LEU A 253 -21.27 8.53 -3.03
N ALA A 254 -22.23 7.88 -2.38
CA ALA A 254 -22.40 7.95 -0.93
C ALA A 254 -21.20 7.35 -0.17
N LEU A 255 -20.64 6.23 -0.67
CA LEU A 255 -19.41 5.62 -0.16
C LEU A 255 -18.24 6.60 -0.25
N ARG A 256 -18.04 7.22 -1.41
CA ARG A 256 -16.98 8.23 -1.63
C ARG A 256 -17.11 9.41 -0.68
N ASP A 257 -18.29 10.00 -0.61
CA ASP A 257 -18.50 11.29 0.07
C ASP A 257 -18.31 11.19 1.58
N ARG A 258 -18.63 10.03 2.18
CA ARG A 258 -18.44 9.78 3.61
C ARG A 258 -17.05 9.25 3.97
N PHE A 259 -16.28 8.77 3.00
CA PHE A 259 -15.06 8.01 3.28
C PHE A 259 -13.99 8.76 4.10
N PRO A 260 -13.75 10.07 3.90
CA PRO A 260 -12.79 10.80 4.75
C PRO A 260 -13.15 10.74 6.25
N GLU A 261 -14.44 10.73 6.59
CA GLU A 261 -14.92 10.60 7.97
C GLU A 261 -14.65 9.21 8.53
N VAL A 262 -14.82 8.17 7.70
CA VAL A 262 -14.55 6.78 8.06
C VAL A 262 -13.07 6.59 8.38
N VAL A 263 -12.18 7.13 7.53
CA VAL A 263 -10.72 7.09 7.76
C VAL A 263 -10.34 7.83 9.03
N ARG A 264 -10.92 9.03 9.27
CA ARG A 264 -10.69 9.78 10.52
C ARG A 264 -11.10 8.97 11.74
N SER A 265 -12.31 8.40 11.71
CA SER A 265 -12.84 7.60 12.82
C SER A 265 -11.96 6.38 13.09
N ALA A 266 -11.45 5.71 12.05
CA ALA A 266 -10.55 4.57 12.19
C ALA A 266 -9.22 4.99 12.84
N TYR A 267 -8.63 6.10 12.39
CA TYR A 267 -7.43 6.67 12.98
C TYR A 267 -7.62 7.03 14.46
N GLU A 268 -8.69 7.75 14.80
CA GLU A 268 -8.98 8.18 16.17
C GLU A 268 -9.22 7.01 17.13
N ALA A 269 -9.73 5.88 16.63
CA ALA A 269 -9.92 4.66 17.39
C ALA A 269 -8.63 3.81 17.53
N GLY A 270 -7.53 4.21 16.88
CA GLY A 270 -6.25 3.50 16.93
C GLY A 270 -6.12 2.34 15.95
N VAL A 271 -6.92 2.31 14.88
CA VAL A 271 -6.70 1.38 13.76
C VAL A 271 -5.39 1.76 13.06
N PRO A 272 -4.47 0.81 12.79
CA PRO A 272 -3.28 1.10 11.99
C PRO A 272 -3.67 1.56 10.58
N ILE A 273 -3.17 2.73 10.17
CA ILE A 273 -3.39 3.27 8.81
C ILE A 273 -2.06 3.37 8.09
N TYR A 274 -2.02 2.91 6.83
CA TYR A 274 -0.84 3.01 5.97
C TYR A 274 -1.19 3.66 4.63
N VAL A 275 -0.23 4.41 4.07
CA VAL A 275 -0.35 5.02 2.76
C VAL A 275 -0.33 3.94 1.68
N GLY A 276 -1.34 3.95 0.81
CA GLY A 276 -1.35 3.16 -0.42
C GLY A 276 -2.18 3.88 -1.48
N THR A 277 -1.72 3.91 -2.73
CA THR A 277 -2.32 4.79 -3.76
C THR A 277 -3.35 4.10 -4.65
N ASP A 278 -3.30 2.78 -4.71
CA ASP A 278 -3.89 1.91 -5.73
C ASP A 278 -3.37 2.22 -7.16
N ALA A 279 -2.14 2.74 -7.29
CA ALA A 279 -1.52 3.01 -8.57
C ALA A 279 -1.43 1.74 -9.43
N GLY A 280 -1.71 1.90 -10.73
CA GLY A 280 -1.87 0.81 -11.68
C GLY A 280 -3.25 0.88 -12.34
N GLY A 281 -3.32 0.47 -13.61
CA GLY A 281 -4.57 0.51 -14.37
C GLY A 281 -5.08 1.94 -14.64
N GLY A 282 -5.96 2.45 -13.78
CA GLY A 282 -6.59 3.76 -13.91
C GLY A 282 -5.89 4.90 -13.19
N ILE A 283 -4.97 4.58 -12.27
CA ILE A 283 -4.27 5.53 -11.41
C ILE A 283 -2.80 5.53 -11.79
N ASP A 284 -2.23 6.73 -11.96
CA ASP A 284 -0.81 6.89 -12.31
C ASP A 284 0.08 6.57 -11.09
N HIS A 285 1.27 6.01 -11.34
CA HIS A 285 2.30 5.77 -10.31
C HIS A 285 2.95 7.09 -9.86
N GLY A 286 3.65 7.05 -8.72
CA GLY A 286 4.37 8.20 -8.16
C GLY A 286 3.50 9.16 -7.34
N LEU A 287 2.30 8.73 -6.92
CA LEU A 287 1.31 9.59 -6.25
C LEU A 287 1.28 9.44 -4.72
N ALA A 288 2.24 8.74 -4.09
CA ALA A 288 2.26 8.54 -2.63
C ALA A 288 2.20 9.85 -1.84
N ALA A 289 2.89 10.91 -2.31
CA ALA A 289 2.81 12.22 -1.69
C ALA A 289 1.40 12.85 -1.75
N GLU A 290 0.64 12.60 -2.81
CA GLU A 290 -0.75 13.08 -2.92
C GLU A 290 -1.69 12.29 -1.99
N GLU A 291 -1.49 10.98 -1.88
CA GLU A 291 -2.24 10.14 -0.93
C GLU A 291 -2.00 10.61 0.52
N MET A 292 -0.74 10.88 0.88
CA MET A 292 -0.37 11.48 2.18
C MET A 292 -1.14 12.79 2.44
N LEU A 293 -1.18 13.68 1.45
CA LEU A 293 -1.90 14.96 1.60
C LEU A 293 -3.41 14.77 1.70
N LEU A 294 -4.00 13.79 1.02
CA LEU A 294 -5.42 13.48 1.19
C LEU A 294 -5.74 12.95 2.58
N LEU A 295 -4.89 12.10 3.16
CA LEU A 295 -5.04 11.65 4.55
C LEU A 295 -4.96 12.83 5.53
N HIS A 296 -4.01 13.74 5.31
CA HIS A 296 -3.87 14.92 6.16
C HIS A 296 -5.05 15.90 6.01
N GLU A 297 -5.37 16.30 4.79
CA GLU A 297 -6.32 17.38 4.50
C GLU A 297 -7.78 16.95 4.55
N ARG A 298 -8.08 15.69 4.21
CA ARG A 298 -9.47 15.19 4.14
C ARG A 298 -9.84 14.36 5.36
N ALA A 299 -8.95 13.49 5.83
CA ALA A 299 -9.20 12.68 7.02
C ALA A 299 -8.68 13.34 8.30
N GLY A 300 -7.90 14.42 8.23
CA GLY A 300 -7.47 15.18 9.41
C GLY A 300 -6.34 14.51 10.20
N MET A 301 -5.66 13.51 9.64
CA MET A 301 -4.53 12.86 10.30
C MET A 301 -3.38 13.86 10.49
N PRO A 302 -2.74 13.95 11.67
CA PRO A 302 -1.57 14.80 11.88
C PRO A 302 -0.42 14.46 10.93
N ALA A 303 0.34 15.47 10.49
CA ALA A 303 1.40 15.29 9.50
C ALA A 303 2.45 14.24 9.94
N VAL A 304 2.81 14.20 11.22
CA VAL A 304 3.75 13.21 11.77
C VAL A 304 3.23 11.77 11.67
N ASP A 305 1.93 11.55 11.84
CA ASP A 305 1.32 10.23 11.75
C ASP A 305 1.15 9.79 10.30
N VAL A 306 0.87 10.73 9.40
CA VAL A 306 0.90 10.46 7.96
C VAL A 306 2.32 10.10 7.50
N LEU A 307 3.34 10.79 7.99
CA LEU A 307 4.74 10.43 7.73
C LEU A 307 5.06 9.02 8.26
N ALA A 308 4.60 8.67 9.46
CA ALA A 308 4.74 7.32 9.99
C ALA A 308 4.06 6.27 9.10
N ALA A 309 2.82 6.54 8.70
CA ALA A 309 2.00 5.72 7.80
C ALA A 309 2.58 5.57 6.39
N ALA A 310 3.50 6.45 5.99
CA ALA A 310 4.19 6.43 4.70
C ALA A 310 5.66 5.99 4.79
N SER A 311 6.25 5.94 5.98
CA SER A 311 7.70 5.74 6.17
C SER A 311 7.95 4.71 7.27
N TRP A 312 8.48 5.12 8.44
CA TRP A 312 8.97 4.19 9.46
C TRP A 312 7.92 3.20 9.98
N GLY A 313 6.67 3.63 10.16
CA GLY A 313 5.58 2.76 10.60
C GLY A 313 5.17 1.75 9.53
N ALA A 314 5.02 2.20 8.28
CA ALA A 314 4.71 1.31 7.15
C ALA A 314 5.84 0.34 6.84
N ARG A 315 7.09 0.81 6.97
CA ARG A 315 8.30 0.01 6.81
C ARG A 315 8.38 -1.13 7.80
N ASP A 316 8.20 -0.82 9.09
CA ASP A 316 8.14 -1.84 10.14
C ASP A 316 7.02 -2.85 9.87
N TRP A 317 5.82 -2.35 9.54
CA TRP A 317 4.68 -3.20 9.22
C TRP A 317 4.91 -4.15 8.05
N LEU A 318 5.57 -3.69 6.97
CA LEU A 318 5.92 -4.53 5.82
C LEU A 318 7.19 -5.38 6.01
N GLY A 319 7.93 -5.21 7.11
CA GLY A 319 9.16 -5.96 7.37
C GLY A 319 10.41 -5.41 6.69
N PHE A 320 10.43 -4.11 6.36
CA PHE A 320 11.56 -3.40 5.78
C PHE A 320 12.20 -2.47 6.83
N PRO A 321 13.17 -2.92 7.64
CA PRO A 321 13.67 -2.12 8.77
C PRO A 321 14.16 -0.73 8.32
N GLY A 322 13.86 0.27 9.15
CA GLY A 322 14.20 1.67 8.90
C GLY A 322 15.68 1.99 9.12
N LEU A 323 15.97 3.27 9.42
CA LEU A 323 17.31 3.79 9.63
C LEU A 323 17.81 3.53 11.05
N VAL A 324 18.09 2.26 11.33
CA VAL A 324 18.65 1.76 12.59
C VAL A 324 19.99 1.08 12.34
N GLU A 325 20.74 0.75 13.39
CA GLU A 325 22.02 0.02 13.25
C GLU A 325 21.77 -1.33 12.55
N GLY A 326 22.47 -1.58 11.44
CA GLY A 326 22.27 -2.76 10.58
C GLY A 326 20.98 -2.73 9.73
N GLY A 327 20.20 -1.65 9.81
CA GLY A 327 18.98 -1.43 9.03
C GLY A 327 19.25 -1.23 7.53
N LEU A 328 18.19 -0.97 6.75
CA LEU A 328 18.28 -0.84 5.29
C LEU A 328 18.77 0.56 4.91
N ALA A 329 19.70 0.63 3.97
CA ALA A 329 20.22 1.91 3.46
C ALA A 329 19.28 2.55 2.42
N ASP A 330 18.00 2.69 2.79
CA ASP A 330 16.97 3.36 1.98
C ASP A 330 16.51 4.63 2.71
N LEU A 331 16.83 5.79 2.16
CA LEU A 331 16.44 7.06 2.76
C LEU A 331 16.06 8.11 1.74
N VAL A 332 15.26 9.05 2.22
CA VAL A 332 14.99 10.31 1.56
C VAL A 332 15.41 11.44 2.49
N VAL A 333 15.89 12.53 1.89
CA VAL A 333 16.19 13.77 2.61
C VAL A 333 15.30 14.87 2.09
N TYR A 334 14.74 15.67 2.99
CA TYR A 334 13.97 16.87 2.68
C TYR A 334 14.69 18.12 3.19
N ALA A 335 14.63 19.21 2.42
CA ALA A 335 15.27 20.45 2.80
C ALA A 335 14.55 21.17 3.96
N GLU A 336 13.23 21.00 4.04
CA GLU A 336 12.34 21.63 5.03
C GLU A 336 11.65 20.55 5.86
N ASP A 337 11.09 20.93 7.03
CA ASP A 337 10.46 19.99 7.95
C ASP A 337 9.10 19.51 7.40
N PRO A 338 8.97 18.22 7.01
CA PRO A 338 7.71 17.71 6.48
C PRO A 338 6.59 17.62 7.53
N ARG A 339 6.90 17.78 8.83
CA ARG A 339 5.89 17.86 9.90
C ARG A 339 5.24 19.25 9.97
N ALA A 340 5.98 20.29 9.57
CA ALA A 340 5.49 21.66 9.53
C ALA A 340 4.70 21.94 8.23
N ASP A 341 5.19 21.40 7.11
CA ASP A 341 4.49 21.43 5.83
C ASP A 341 4.64 20.09 5.09
N LEU A 342 3.58 19.28 5.13
CA LEU A 342 3.59 17.96 4.52
C LEU A 342 3.79 18.01 3.00
N ARG A 343 3.53 19.13 2.33
CA ARG A 343 3.71 19.27 0.87
C ARG A 343 5.16 19.09 0.43
N VAL A 344 6.11 19.26 1.35
CA VAL A 344 7.55 19.04 1.12
C VAL A 344 7.84 17.61 0.66
N VAL A 345 7.03 16.63 1.05
CA VAL A 345 7.25 15.21 0.73
C VAL A 345 7.24 14.91 -0.78
N ARG A 346 6.65 15.80 -1.58
CA ARG A 346 6.67 15.74 -3.06
C ARG A 346 8.07 15.88 -3.66
N ASN A 347 8.99 16.53 -2.96
CA ASN A 347 10.27 16.96 -3.52
C ASN A 347 11.44 16.60 -2.59
N PRO A 348 11.81 15.31 -2.47
CA PRO A 348 13.03 14.93 -1.77
C PRO A 348 14.24 15.59 -2.44
N SER A 349 15.12 16.17 -1.61
CA SER A 349 16.38 16.76 -2.06
C SER A 349 17.44 15.69 -2.34
N ARG A 350 17.34 14.54 -1.67
CA ARG A 350 18.14 13.34 -1.93
C ARG A 350 17.27 12.09 -1.86
N ILE A 351 17.60 11.12 -2.71
CA ILE A 351 17.03 9.78 -2.69
C ILE A 351 18.19 8.79 -2.71
N VAL A 352 18.24 7.90 -1.72
CA VAL A 352 19.22 6.83 -1.66
C VAL A 352 18.50 5.50 -1.50
N LEU A 353 18.73 4.59 -2.44
CA LEU A 353 18.12 3.27 -2.46
C LEU A 353 19.23 2.23 -2.39
N ARG A 354 19.13 1.29 -1.46
CA ARG A 354 20.13 0.23 -1.27
C ARG A 354 21.57 0.76 -1.14
N GLY A 355 21.71 1.90 -0.47
CA GLY A 355 22.98 2.63 -0.30
C GLY A 355 23.57 3.24 -1.57
N ARG A 356 22.75 3.45 -2.61
CA ARG A 356 23.16 4.10 -3.87
C ARG A 356 22.39 5.40 -4.06
N PRO A 357 23.05 6.53 -4.33
CA PRO A 357 22.36 7.78 -4.65
C PRO A 357 21.61 7.63 -5.97
N ILE A 358 20.34 7.98 -5.98
CA ILE A 358 19.49 8.09 -7.17
C ILE A 358 19.37 9.56 -7.60
N ARG A 359 19.27 10.47 -6.62
CA ARG A 359 19.15 11.91 -6.77
C ARG A 359 19.89 12.67 -5.68
#